data_AF-A0A960W9N8-F1
#
_entry.id   AF-A0A960W9N8-F1
#
_cell.length_a   1.000
_cell.length_b   1.000
_cell.length_c   1.000
_cell.angle_alpha   90.00
_cell.angle_beta   90.00
_cell.angle_gamma   90.00
#
_symmetry.space_group_name_H-M   'P 1'
#
loop_
_entity.id
_entity.type
_entity.pdbx_description
1 polymer ?
#
loop_
_entity_poly.entity_id
_entity_poly.type
_entity_poly.pdbx_seq_one_letter_code
_entity_poly.pdbx_strand_id
1 'polypeptide(L)'
;MCKKLCAVASLLVILSMSAALYADNCMTETEERVGWAGEKFVRGATNLASGWLEFFAKIDKNVTEKESVEGAVNGVAEGLVWSGYRTAAGACDLVLSPFAAIKQDEKPIIDPPTLFEK
;
A
#
# COMPACT_ATOMS: atom_id res chain seq x y z
N MET A 1 -48.09 25.20 26.94
CA MET A 1 -46.71 24.81 27.27
C MET A 1 -46.22 23.59 26.48
N CYS A 2 -47.01 22.50 26.34
CA CYS A 2 -46.54 21.25 25.72
C CYS A 2 -45.98 21.34 24.29
N LYS A 3 -46.54 22.19 23.40
CA LYS A 3 -46.07 22.29 22.00
C LYS A 3 -44.63 22.83 21.88
N LYS A 4 -44.23 23.77 22.74
CA LYS A 4 -42.86 24.31 22.75
C LYS A 4 -41.86 23.31 23.34
N LEU A 5 -42.28 22.54 24.34
CA LEU A 5 -41.46 21.50 24.96
C LEU A 5 -41.21 20.33 24.00
N CYS A 6 -42.23 19.87 23.26
CA CYS A 6 -42.07 18.86 22.20
C CYS A 6 -41.12 19.34 21.09
N ALA A 7 -41.26 20.58 20.62
CA ALA A 7 -40.40 21.11 19.56
C ALA A 7 -38.92 21.17 19.97
N VAL A 8 -38.63 21.58 21.22
CA VAL A 8 -37.26 21.60 21.75
C VAL A 8 -36.69 20.20 21.89
N ALA A 9 -37.48 19.24 22.39
CA ALA A 9 -37.05 17.85 22.51
C ALA A 9 -36.73 17.21 21.15
N SER A 10 -37.57 17.44 20.13
CA SER A 10 -37.34 16.97 18.77
C SER A 10 -36.07 17.57 18.16
N LEU A 11 -35.82 18.86 18.38
CA LEU A 11 -34.62 19.53 17.90
C LEU A 11 -33.35 18.92 18.54
N LEU A 12 -33.41 18.60 19.83
CA LEU A 12 -32.31 18.02 20.59
C LEU A 12 -31.94 16.60 20.12
N VAL A 13 -32.95 15.80 19.76
CA VAL A 13 -32.76 14.46 19.17
C VAL A 13 -32.14 14.56 17.78
N ILE A 14 -32.59 15.51 16.95
CA ILE A 14 -32.00 15.72 15.62
C ILE A 14 -30.53 16.15 15.74
N LEU A 15 -30.23 17.03 16.71
CA LEU A 15 -28.86 17.49 16.94
C LEU A 15 -27.94 16.36 17.42
N SER A 16 -28.42 15.49 18.32
CA SER A 16 -27.63 14.38 18.84
C SER A 16 -27.36 13.29 17.80
N MET A 17 -28.35 12.97 16.95
CA MET A 17 -28.16 12.04 15.83
C MET A 17 -27.18 12.60 14.80
N SER A 18 -27.23 13.90 14.51
CA SER A 18 -26.30 14.53 13.58
C SER A 18 -24.85 14.47 14.10
N ALA A 19 -24.67 14.69 15.41
CA ALA A 19 -23.35 14.58 16.05
C ALA A 19 -22.81 13.14 16.05
N ALA A 20 -23.66 12.14 16.26
CA ALA A 20 -23.27 10.73 16.23
C ALA A 20 -22.84 10.29 14.82
N LEU A 21 -23.60 10.66 13.78
CA LEU A 21 -23.23 10.40 12.37
C LEU A 21 -21.91 11.07 11.99
N TYR A 22 -21.65 12.28 12.48
CA TYR A 22 -20.39 12.98 12.21
C TYR A 22 -19.20 12.29 12.87
N ALA A 23 -19.36 11.77 14.09
CA ALA A 23 -18.33 11.02 14.78
C ALA A 23 -18.02 9.69 14.09
N ASP A 24 -19.05 8.96 13.63
CA ASP A 24 -18.89 7.68 12.95
C ASP A 24 -18.16 7.82 11.60
N ASN A 25 -18.52 8.83 10.81
CA ASN A 25 -17.81 9.16 9.56
C ASN A 25 -16.33 9.53 9.80
N CYS A 26 -16.03 10.25 10.88
CA CYS A 26 -14.65 10.64 11.20
C CYS A 26 -13.78 9.44 11.63
N MET A 27 -14.38 8.49 12.37
CA MET A 27 -13.71 7.26 12.79
C MET A 27 -13.45 6.32 11.62
N THR A 28 -14.44 6.15 10.73
CA THR A 28 -14.31 5.32 9.53
C THR A 28 -13.29 5.86 8.54
N GLU A 29 -13.24 7.18 8.31
CA GLU A 29 -12.17 7.80 7.51
C GLU A 29 -10.77 7.57 8.11
N THR A 30 -10.66 7.59 9.45
CA THR A 30 -9.38 7.37 10.13
C THR A 30 -8.93 5.91 10.04
N GLU A 31 -9.84 4.95 10.21
CA GLU A 31 -9.54 3.51 10.02
C GLU A 31 -9.13 3.21 8.57
N GLU A 32 -9.82 3.78 7.59
CA GLU A 32 -9.48 3.61 6.17
C GLU A 32 -8.09 4.16 5.85
N ARG A 33 -7.72 5.33 6.40
CA ARG A 33 -6.38 5.92 6.25
C ARG A 33 -5.27 5.06 6.86
N VAL A 34 -5.52 4.51 8.05
CA VAL A 34 -4.57 3.61 8.73
C VAL A 34 -4.46 2.28 7.97
N GLY A 35 -5.58 1.76 7.46
CA GLY A 35 -5.61 0.59 6.59
C GLY A 35 -4.77 0.80 5.33
N TRP A 36 -4.95 1.92 4.64
CA TRP A 36 -4.19 2.26 3.44
C TRP A 36 -2.69 2.43 3.70
N ALA A 37 -2.31 3.08 4.80
CA ALA A 37 -0.91 3.20 5.21
C ALA A 37 -0.28 1.82 5.50
N GLY A 38 -1.04 0.93 6.17
CA GLY A 38 -0.65 -0.45 6.41
C GLY A 38 -0.44 -1.24 5.12
N GLU A 39 -1.35 -1.12 4.16
CA GLU A 39 -1.22 -1.76 2.85
C GLU A 39 0.02 -1.27 2.07
N LYS A 40 0.31 0.04 2.07
CA LYS A 40 1.54 0.58 1.46
C LYS A 40 2.79 0.04 2.14
N PHE A 41 2.79 -0.07 3.47
CA PHE A 41 3.93 -0.63 4.20
C PHE A 41 4.16 -2.11 3.84
N VAL A 42 3.11 -2.94 3.86
CA VAL A 42 3.20 -4.37 3.52
C VAL A 42 3.64 -4.56 2.07
N ARG A 43 3.08 -3.80 1.14
CA ARG A 43 3.48 -3.81 -0.28
C ARG A 43 4.93 -3.40 -0.46
N GLY A 44 5.34 -2.32 0.20
CA GLY A 44 6.71 -1.82 0.15
C GLY A 44 7.72 -2.83 0.69
N ALA A 45 7.44 -3.42 1.85
CA ALA A 45 8.26 -4.48 2.44
C ALA A 45 8.31 -5.73 1.54
N THR A 46 7.19 -6.13 0.94
CA THR A 46 7.12 -7.29 0.04
C THR A 46 7.88 -7.05 -1.24
N ASN A 47 7.80 -5.86 -1.84
CA ASN A 47 8.54 -5.49 -3.05
C ASN A 47 10.04 -5.40 -2.78
N LEU A 48 10.45 -4.87 -1.62
CA LEU A 48 11.85 -4.81 -1.23
C LEU A 48 12.44 -6.22 -1.00
N ALA A 49 11.71 -7.09 -0.31
CA ALA A 49 12.14 -8.47 -0.07
C ALA A 49 12.14 -9.33 -1.36
N SER A 50 11.07 -9.24 -2.15
CA SER A 50 10.95 -10.00 -3.40
C SER A 50 11.90 -9.50 -4.50
N GLY A 51 12.26 -8.21 -4.52
CA GLY A 51 13.27 -7.67 -5.42
C GLY A 51 14.63 -8.35 -5.22
N TRP A 52 15.02 -8.62 -3.97
CA TRP A 52 16.24 -9.37 -3.69
C TRP A 52 16.13 -10.85 -4.07
N LEU A 53 14.99 -11.50 -3.82
CA LEU A 53 14.80 -12.89 -4.22
C LEU A 53 14.79 -13.09 -5.75
N GLU A 54 14.21 -12.14 -6.50
CA GLU A 54 14.24 -12.17 -7.97
C GLU A 54 15.62 -12.05 -8.56
N PHE A 55 16.50 -11.27 -7.92
CA PHE A 55 17.88 -11.14 -8.35
C PHE A 55 18.55 -12.52 -8.44
N PHE A 56 18.47 -13.29 -7.35
CA PHE A 56 19.06 -14.63 -7.30
C PHE A 56 18.34 -15.62 -8.22
N ALA A 57 17.00 -15.59 -8.28
CA ALA A 57 16.23 -16.48 -9.14
C ALA A 57 16.51 -16.27 -10.63
N LYS A 58 16.70 -15.03 -11.08
CA LYS A 58 17.05 -14.72 -12.48
C LYS A 58 18.46 -15.12 -12.85
N ILE A 59 19.41 -15.02 -11.92
CA ILE A 59 20.78 -15.52 -12.12
C ILE A 59 20.74 -17.03 -12.31
N ASP A 60 20.09 -17.77 -11.40
CA ASP A 60 20.02 -19.22 -11.45
C ASP A 60 19.36 -19.73 -12.74
N LYS A 61 18.23 -19.12 -13.14
CA LYS A 61 17.52 -19.46 -14.38
C LYS A 61 18.37 -19.21 -15.65
N ASN A 62 19.03 -18.06 -15.75
CA ASN A 62 19.82 -17.75 -16.95
C ASN A 62 21.11 -18.59 -17.03
N VAL A 63 21.68 -18.99 -15.89
CA VAL A 63 22.84 -19.90 -15.84
C VAL A 63 22.46 -21.33 -16.27
N THR A 64 21.22 -21.75 -16.04
CA THR A 64 20.72 -23.06 -16.50
C THR A 64 20.26 -23.08 -17.96
N GLU A 65 19.77 -21.96 -18.50
CA GLU A 65 19.20 -21.89 -19.87
C GLU A 65 20.22 -21.49 -20.97
N LYS A 66 21.35 -20.87 -20.64
CA LYS A 66 22.38 -20.41 -21.60
C LYS A 66 23.77 -20.98 -21.26
N GLU A 67 24.75 -20.86 -22.16
CA GLU A 67 26.15 -21.14 -21.81
C GLU A 67 26.54 -20.34 -20.54
N SER A 68 27.15 -21.01 -19.57
CA SER A 68 27.17 -20.55 -18.16
C SER A 68 27.75 -19.14 -17.95
N VAL A 69 28.66 -18.69 -18.83
CA VAL A 69 29.25 -17.34 -18.73
C VAL A 69 28.33 -16.26 -19.29
N GLU A 70 27.73 -16.48 -20.46
CA GLU A 70 26.81 -15.53 -21.09
C GLU A 70 25.46 -15.50 -20.36
N GLY A 71 25.04 -16.63 -19.79
CA GLY A 71 23.91 -16.76 -18.88
C GLY A 71 24.11 -16.00 -17.57
N ALA A 72 25.29 -16.12 -16.94
CA ALA A 72 25.59 -15.38 -15.71
C ALA A 72 25.60 -13.87 -15.92
N VAL A 73 26.23 -13.36 -16.98
CA VAL A 73 26.31 -11.91 -17.25
C VAL A 73 24.94 -11.32 -17.57
N ASN A 74 24.17 -11.97 -18.44
CA ASN A 74 22.82 -11.50 -18.77
C ASN A 74 21.86 -11.65 -17.58
N GLY A 75 21.97 -12.74 -16.80
CA GLY A 75 21.16 -12.95 -15.60
C GLY A 75 21.43 -11.93 -14.49
N VAL A 76 22.70 -11.55 -14.29
CA VAL A 76 23.07 -10.48 -13.35
C VAL A 76 22.54 -9.12 -13.83
N ALA A 77 22.68 -8.80 -15.11
CA ALA A 77 22.19 -7.52 -15.65
C ALA A 77 20.66 -7.41 -15.55
N GLU A 78 19.92 -8.42 -16.01
CA GLU A 78 18.46 -8.43 -15.90
C GLU A 78 17.97 -8.49 -14.46
N GLY A 79 18.67 -9.26 -13.62
CA GLY A 79 18.41 -9.35 -12.20
C GLY A 79 18.58 -7.99 -11.52
N LEU A 80 19.68 -7.27 -11.77
CA LEU A 80 19.94 -5.97 -11.16
C LEU A 80 18.90 -4.92 -11.57
N VAL A 81 18.47 -4.92 -12.83
CA VAL A 81 17.45 -3.96 -13.31
C VAL A 81 16.10 -4.23 -12.63
N TRP A 82 15.65 -5.49 -12.61
CA TRP A 82 14.37 -5.84 -11.98
C TRP A 82 14.39 -5.70 -10.46
N SER A 83 15.45 -6.18 -9.83
CA SER A 83 15.69 -6.06 -8.39
C SER A 83 15.79 -4.59 -7.97
N GLY A 84 16.52 -3.77 -8.74
CA GLY A 84 16.63 -2.34 -8.52
C GLY A 84 15.29 -1.63 -8.62
N TYR A 85 14.49 -1.94 -9.63
CA TYR A 85 13.16 -1.36 -9.80
C TYR A 85 12.21 -1.71 -8.64
N ARG A 86 12.15 -2.98 -8.23
CA ARG A 86 11.33 -3.40 -7.08
C ARG A 86 11.84 -2.88 -5.74
N THR A 87 13.15 -2.84 -5.54
CA THR A 87 13.76 -2.29 -4.33
C THR A 87 13.48 -0.79 -4.23
N ALA A 88 13.59 -0.04 -5.33
CA ALA A 88 13.28 1.38 -5.36
C ALA A 88 11.78 1.65 -5.14
N ALA A 89 10.90 0.88 -5.79
CA ALA A 89 9.46 0.95 -5.58
C ALA A 89 9.09 0.63 -4.12
N GLY A 90 9.64 -0.45 -3.57
CA GLY A 90 9.39 -0.89 -2.20
C GLY A 90 9.93 0.08 -1.15
N ALA A 91 11.11 0.64 -1.37
CA ALA A 91 11.68 1.68 -0.52
C ALA A 91 10.84 2.98 -0.58
N CYS A 92 10.35 3.36 -1.75
CA CYS A 92 9.48 4.52 -1.91
C CYS A 92 8.17 4.32 -1.14
N ASP A 93 7.52 3.16 -1.29
CA ASP A 93 6.29 2.82 -0.55
C ASP A 93 6.52 2.74 0.97
N LEU A 94 7.66 2.22 1.43
CA LEU A 94 8.02 2.20 2.85
C LEU A 94 8.26 3.60 3.43
N VAL A 95 8.92 4.48 2.67
CA VAL A 95 9.19 5.86 3.10
C VAL A 95 7.92 6.70 3.07
N LEU A 96 7.03 6.45 2.11
CA LEU A 96 5.77 7.17 1.94
C LEU A 96 4.61 6.57 2.76
N SER A 97 4.72 5.35 3.29
CA SER A 97 3.65 4.72 4.07
C SER A 97 3.19 5.55 5.28
N PRO A 98 4.05 6.24 6.05
CA PRO A 98 3.59 7.09 7.14
C PRO A 98 2.82 8.32 6.64
N PHE A 99 3.13 8.80 5.42
CA PHE A 99 2.48 9.96 4.81
C PHE A 99 1.15 9.60 4.14
N ALA A 100 0.93 8.33 3.80
CA ALA A 100 -0.33 7.82 3.26
C ALA A 100 -1.49 7.90 4.27
N ALA A 101 -1.18 7.93 5.58
CA ALA A 101 -2.17 8.22 6.62
C ALA A 101 -2.70 9.68 6.57
N ILE A 102 -2.00 10.57 5.85
CA ILE A 102 -2.30 12.00 5.75
C ILE A 102 -2.92 12.36 4.38
N LYS A 103 -2.55 11.65 3.30
CA LYS A 103 -3.12 11.83 1.95
C LYS A 103 -3.48 10.49 1.30
N GLN A 104 -4.76 10.30 1.00
CA GLN A 104 -5.34 9.06 0.46
C GLN A 104 -5.08 8.84 -1.05
N ASP A 105 -4.59 9.83 -1.79
CA ASP A 105 -4.74 9.83 -3.26
C ASP A 105 -3.47 9.48 -4.07
N GLU A 106 -2.49 8.85 -3.43
CA GLU A 106 -1.34 8.33 -4.17
C GLU A 106 -1.55 6.86 -4.50
N LYS A 107 -2.12 6.62 -5.69
CA LYS A 107 -1.96 5.35 -6.40
C LYS A 107 -0.50 4.91 -6.33
N PRO A 108 -0.23 3.60 -6.17
CA PRO A 108 1.14 3.09 -6.20
C PRO A 108 1.85 3.61 -7.45
N ILE A 109 2.99 4.29 -7.26
CA ILE A 109 3.77 4.82 -8.38
C ILE A 109 4.21 3.66 -9.28
N ILE A 110 4.46 2.50 -8.66
CA ILE A 110 4.90 1.29 -9.29
C ILE A 110 4.20 0.12 -8.59
N ASP A 111 3.40 -0.63 -9.34
CA ASP A 111 2.79 -1.88 -8.88
C ASP A 111 3.40 -3.03 -9.69
N PRO A 112 4.59 -3.52 -9.32
CA PRO A 112 5.23 -4.58 -10.06
C PRO A 112 4.47 -5.89 -9.77
N PRO A 113 4.15 -6.70 -10.80
CA PRO A 113 3.45 -7.97 -10.61
C PRO A 113 4.24 -8.82 -9.61
N THR A 114 3.57 -9.46 -8.66
CA THR A 114 4.27 -10.22 -7.62
C THR A 114 4.88 -11.50 -8.21
N LEU A 115 5.97 -12.00 -7.63
CA LEU A 115 6.59 -13.29 -8.02
C LEU A 115 5.61 -14.49 -7.96
N PHE A 116 4.50 -14.33 -7.25
CA PHE A 116 3.52 -15.37 -6.97
C PHE A 116 2.25 -15.25 -7.81
N GLU A 117 2.10 -14.17 -8.57
CA GLU A 117 1.08 -14.06 -9.61
C GLU A 117 1.58 -14.81 -10.84
N LYS A 118 1.09 -16.03 -10.99
CA LYS A 118 1.34 -16.91 -12.12
C LYS A 118 0.07 -17.07 -12.95
#